data_AF-A0A6J5CJN8-F1
#
_entry.id   AF-A0A6J5CJN8-F1
#
_cell.length_a   1.000
_cell.length_b   1.000
_cell.length_c   1.000
_cell.angle_alpha   90.00
_cell.angle_beta   90.00
_cell.angle_gamma   90.00
#
_symmetry.space_group_name_H-M   'P 1'
#
loop_
_entity.id
_entity.type
_entity.pdbx_description
1 polymer ?
#
loop_
_entity_poly.entity_id
_entity_poly.type
_entity_poly.pdbx_seq_one_letter_code
_entity_poly.pdbx_strand_id
1 'polypeptide(L)' 'MNKYRVFYSFRKGSSSTSSTIDVEAESDFMAAKIAEGQARKRNSGRDSYEFLVTKIELR' A
#
# COMPACT_ATOMS: atom_id res chain seq x y z
N MET A 1 12.10 15.04 0.88
CA MET A 1 11.07 14.01 1.03
C MET A 1 11.70 12.76 1.60
N ASN A 2 11.00 12.09 2.50
CA ASN A 2 11.48 10.87 3.14
C ASN A 2 11.10 9.66 2.31
N LYS A 3 11.93 8.61 2.36
CA LYS A 3 11.61 7.32 1.74
C LYS A 3 10.89 6.48 2.76
N TYR A 4 9.77 5.89 2.35
CA TYR A 4 8.98 5.00 3.16
C TYR A 4 8.84 3.66 2.46
N ARG A 5 8.89 2.59 3.24
CA ARG A 5 8.46 1.26 2.82
C ARG A 5 7.09 0.98 3.42
N VAL A 6 6.08 0.85 2.57
CA VAL A 6 4.70 0.57 2.97
C VAL A 6 4.41 -0.90 2.73
N PHE A 7 4.06 -1.61 3.79
CA PHE A 7 3.57 -2.99 3.76
C PHE A 7 2.05 -2.94 3.72
N TYR A 8 1.45 -3.67 2.78
CA TYR A 8 0.01 -3.66 2.59
C TYR A 8 -0.51 -5.05 2.22
N SER A 9 -1.81 -5.24 2.33
CA SER A 9 -2.51 -6.41 1.82
C SER A 9 -3.76 -6.03 1.05
N PHE A 10 -4.04 -6.76 -0.02
CA PHE A 10 -5.34 -6.77 -0.67
C PHE A 10 -6.18 -7.90 -0.08
N ARG A 11 -7.34 -7.59 0.47
CA ARG A 11 -8.25 -8.57 1.08
C ARG A 11 -9.60 -8.60 0.37
N LYS A 12 -10.12 -9.80 0.12
CA LYS A 12 -11.49 -10.03 -0.32
C LYS A 12 -12.05 -11.27 0.37
N GLY A 13 -12.92 -11.05 1.36
CA GLY A 13 -13.40 -12.11 2.25
C GLY A 13 -12.24 -12.75 3.02
N SER A 14 -12.09 -14.07 2.89
CA SER A 14 -11.00 -14.86 3.49
C SER A 14 -9.71 -14.88 2.66
N SER A 15 -9.76 -14.42 1.41
CA SER A 15 -8.56 -14.33 0.56
C SER A 15 -7.81 -13.04 0.87
N SER A 16 -6.51 -13.16 1.08
CA SER A 16 -5.61 -12.01 1.25
C SER A 16 -4.30 -12.23 0.48
N THR A 17 -3.71 -11.15 0.01
CA THR A 17 -2.37 -11.15 -0.56
C THR A 17 -1.62 -9.93 -0.08
N SER A 18 -0.50 -10.15 0.58
CA SER A 18 0.38 -9.11 1.09
C SER A 18 1.47 -8.74 0.09
N SER A 19 1.88 -7.49 0.09
CA SER A 19 2.97 -6.97 -0.72
C SER A 19 3.58 -5.72 -0.05
N THR A 20 4.65 -5.20 -0.63
CA THR A 20 5.34 -4.01 -0.16
C THR A 20 5.63 -3.06 -1.31
N ILE A 21 5.65 -1.75 -1.03
CA ILE A 21 6.03 -0.74 -2.01
C ILE A 21 6.84 0.36 -1.33
N ASP A 22 7.91 0.80 -2.00
CA ASP A 22 8.73 1.92 -1.56
C ASP A 22 8.20 3.21 -2.23
N VAL A 23 7.94 4.26 -1.44
CA VAL A 23 7.39 5.54 -1.89
C VAL A 23 8.10 6.72 -1.23
N GLU A 24 8.14 7.85 -1.91
CA GLU A 24 8.61 9.12 -1.33
C GLU A 24 7.42 9.95 -0.87
N ALA A 25 7.46 10.42 0.38
CA ALA A 25 6.38 11.22 0.97
C ALA A 25 6.91 12.17 2.06
N GLU A 26 6.07 13.08 2.52
CA GLU A 26 6.39 13.97 3.64
C GLU A 26 5.95 13.39 4.99
N SER A 27 5.02 12.43 4.99
CA SER A 27 4.49 11.78 6.19
C SER A 27 4.03 10.35 5.91
N ASP A 28 3.88 9.54 6.96
CA ASP A 28 3.31 8.20 6.92
C ASP A 28 1.92 8.18 6.27
N PHE A 29 1.09 9.17 6.58
CA PHE A 29 -0.25 9.30 6.00
C PHE A 29 -0.21 9.48 4.48
N MET A 30 0.67 10.38 4.00
CA MET A 30 0.87 10.56 2.56
C MET A 30 1.50 9.32 1.92
N ALA A 31 2.44 8.67 2.60
CA ALA A 31 3.05 7.42 2.13
C ALA A 31 1.99 6.35 1.89
N ALA A 32 1.05 6.17 2.82
CA ALA A 32 -0.07 5.24 2.68
C ALA A 32 -0.97 5.58 1.47
N LYS A 33 -1.31 6.86 1.25
CA LYS A 33 -2.17 7.29 0.14
C LYS A 33 -1.50 7.12 -1.22
N ILE A 34 -0.22 7.45 -1.32
CA ILE A 34 0.56 7.25 -2.55
C ILE A 34 0.71 5.74 -2.82
N ALA A 35 1.03 4.96 -1.78
CA ALA A 35 1.15 3.51 -1.87
C ALA A 35 -0.17 2.85 -2.33
N GLU A 36 -1.32 3.27 -1.80
CA GLU A 36 -2.62 2.78 -2.24
C GLU A 36 -2.85 3.07 -3.73
N GLY A 37 -2.64 4.31 -4.16
CA GLY A 37 -2.83 4.71 -5.56
C GLY A 37 -1.93 3.92 -6.52
N GLN A 38 -0.66 3.71 -6.15
CA GLN A 38 0.26 2.90 -6.96
C GLN A 38 -0.10 1.41 -6.93
N ALA A 39 -0.48 0.86 -5.77
CA ALA A 39 -0.85 -0.54 -5.63
C ALA A 39 -2.09 -0.89 -6.44
N ARG A 40 -3.12 -0.02 -6.45
CA ARG A 40 -4.33 -0.19 -7.27
C ARG A 40 -4.01 -0.11 -8.76
N LYS A 41 -3.18 0.84 -9.20
CA LYS A 41 -2.73 0.91 -10.60
C LYS A 41 -1.99 -0.35 -11.05
N ARG A 42 -1.13 -0.92 -10.20
CA ARG A 42 -0.40 -2.17 -10.48
C ARG A 42 -1.28 -3.42 -10.42
N ASN A 43 -2.39 -3.37 -9.67
CA ASN A 43 -3.28 -4.50 -9.44
C ASN A 43 -4.71 -4.16 -9.90
N SER A 44 -4.86 -3.70 -11.14
CA SER A 44 -6.16 -3.30 -11.71
C SER A 44 -7.23 -4.41 -11.67
N GLY A 45 -6.84 -5.69 -11.58
CA GLY A 45 -7.77 -6.80 -11.37
C GLY A 45 -8.33 -6.92 -9.94
N ARG A 46 -7.96 -6.02 -9.01
CA ARG A 46 -8.28 -6.10 -7.58
C ARG A 46 -9.06 -4.91 -7.06
N ASP A 47 -9.80 -4.20 -7.92
CA ASP A 47 -10.59 -3.04 -7.51
C ASP A 47 -11.65 -3.37 -6.44
N SER A 48 -12.19 -4.60 -6.48
CA SER A 48 -13.13 -5.10 -5.46
C SER A 48 -12.46 -5.60 -4.17
N TYR A 49 -11.14 -5.48 -4.04
CA TYR A 49 -10.40 -5.86 -2.83
C TYR A 49 -10.18 -4.63 -1.95
N GLU A 50 -10.27 -4.84 -0.65
CA GLU A 50 -9.89 -3.85 0.36
C GLU A 50 -8.36 -3.72 0.37
N PHE A 51 -7.88 -2.48 0.35
CA PHE A 51 -6.46 -2.17 0.54
C PHE A 51 -6.22 -1.86 2.02
N LEU A 52 -5.36 -2.65 2.66
CA LEU A 52 -5.08 -2.56 4.08
C LEU A 52 -3.59 -2.33 4.29
N VAL A 53 -3.20 -1.20 4.87
CA VAL A 53 -1.82 -0.98 5.29
C VAL A 53 -1.56 -1.74 6.58
N THR A 54 -0.50 -2.54 6.62
CA THR A 54 -0.13 -3.37 7.78
C THR A 54 1.05 -2.80 8.55
N LYS A 55 1.98 -2.12 7.86
CA LYS A 55 3.16 -1.48 8.46
C LYS A 55 3.68 -0.37 7.55
N ILE A 56 4.25 0.67 8.15
CA ILE A 56 5.01 1.70 7.44
C ILE A 56 6.38 1.82 8.13
N GLU A 57 7.45 1.80 7.34
CA GLU A 57 8.82 1.99 7.82
C GLU A 57 9.45 3.19 7.11
N LEU A 58 10.07 4.08 7.89
CA LEU A 58 10.97 5.10 7.35
C LEU A 58 12.28 4.42 6.92
N ARG A 59 12.79 4.79 5.73
CA ARG A 59 14.04 4.28 5.15
C ARG A 59 15.10 5.34 5.01
#